data_AF-Q4C6M8-F1
#
_entry.id   AF-Q4C6M8-F1
#
_cell.length_a   1.000
_cell.length_b   1.000
_cell.length_c   1.000
_cell.angle_alpha   90.00
_cell.angle_beta   90.00
_cell.angle_gamma   90.00
#
_symmetry.space_group_name_H-M   'P 1'
#
loop_
_entity.id
_entity.type
_entity.pdbx_description
1 polymer ?
#
loop_
_entity_poly.entity_id
_entity_poly.type
_entity_poly.pdbx_seq_one_letter_code
_entity_poly.pdbx_strand_id
1 'polypeptide(L)'
;MIQVKLKKLFRKPDLNSLLENFTETFNLSFFISDTQENVLWGNFNESYNYHYPIVVDEEILGWVKGKSDKINAVCQMLKYIVKEEFNKKLLAADTLEKYEEIYFLSSISHKLSKCLTFEEIMKIITVETNKLLESSKVYIKLLNDKGELDIFSLIGKKLSKGQGTIESISGYVLRSGEAEIVNDVQQDYRYIPLADDTKSLICAPLKVQNQTIGVIKVIHNESVKYTSEKLKLFTALTS
;
A
#
# COMPACT_ATOMS: atom_id res chain seq x y z
N MET A 1 4.68 10.61 -2.06
CA MET A 1 5.29 11.59 -1.12
C MET A 1 4.17 12.48 -0.58
N ILE A 2 3.92 12.45 0.73
CA ILE A 2 2.85 13.23 1.36
C ILE A 2 3.29 14.69 1.37
N GLN A 3 2.67 15.52 0.54
CA GLN A 3 3.04 16.94 0.45
C GLN A 3 2.16 17.80 1.35
N VAL A 4 2.80 18.58 2.22
CA VAL A 4 2.16 19.70 2.92
C VAL A 4 2.22 20.93 2.03
N LYS A 5 1.08 21.28 1.43
CA LYS A 5 0.96 22.54 0.69
C LYS A 5 0.85 23.69 1.67
N LEU A 6 1.91 24.50 1.78
CA LEU A 6 1.97 25.69 2.66
C LEU A 6 0.72 26.57 2.47
N LYS A 7 0.32 26.82 1.22
CA LYS A 7 -0.89 27.57 0.85
C LYS A 7 -2.18 27.10 1.54
N LYS A 8 -2.34 25.81 1.83
CA LYS A 8 -3.53 25.30 2.55
C LYS A 8 -3.49 25.64 4.03
N LEU A 9 -2.30 25.74 4.61
CA LEU A 9 -2.08 26.05 6.03
C LEU A 9 -2.51 27.49 6.35
N PHE A 10 -2.15 28.45 5.49
CA PHE A 10 -2.52 29.87 5.60
C PHE A 10 -3.99 30.19 5.24
N ARG A 11 -4.78 29.17 4.88
CA ARG A 11 -6.24 29.32 4.78
C ARG A 11 -6.94 29.06 6.12
N LYS A 12 -6.22 28.57 7.14
CA LYS A 12 -6.79 28.34 8.46
C LYS A 12 -6.93 29.68 9.21
N PRO A 13 -8.13 30.05 9.69
CA PRO A 13 -8.36 31.34 10.32
C PRO A 13 -7.51 31.54 11.58
N ASP A 14 -7.35 30.51 12.41
CA ASP A 14 -6.57 30.58 13.66
C ASP A 14 -5.10 30.96 13.43
N LEU A 15 -4.52 30.47 12.32
CA LEU A 15 -3.14 30.81 11.98
C LEU A 15 -3.00 32.26 11.53
N ASN A 16 -3.96 32.77 10.75
CA ASN A 16 -3.94 34.16 10.31
C ASN A 16 -4.07 35.11 11.51
N SER A 17 -5.00 34.83 12.44
CA SER A 17 -5.14 35.62 13.67
C SER A 17 -3.89 35.56 14.55
N LEU A 18 -3.20 34.42 14.62
CA LEU A 18 -1.90 34.32 15.30
C LEU A 18 -0.86 35.25 14.67
N LEU A 19 -0.74 35.24 13.35
CA LEU A 19 0.24 36.05 12.63
C LEU A 19 -0.06 37.56 12.76
N GLU A 20 -1.33 37.94 12.68
CA GLU A 20 -1.80 39.31 12.95
C GLU A 20 -1.43 39.75 14.37
N ASN A 21 -1.71 38.93 15.38
CA ASN A 21 -1.30 39.20 16.77
C ASN A 21 0.21 39.35 16.91
N PHE A 22 1.01 38.55 16.18
CA PHE A 22 2.47 38.70 16.17
C PHE A 22 2.91 40.04 15.54
N THR A 23 2.25 40.48 14.47
CA THR A 23 2.55 41.78 13.86
C THR A 23 2.19 42.95 14.79
N GLU A 24 1.02 42.91 15.42
CA GLU A 24 0.52 43.99 16.27
C GLU A 24 1.25 44.06 17.63
N THR A 25 1.34 42.93 18.33
CA THR A 25 1.88 42.89 19.71
C THR A 25 3.37 43.16 19.76
N PHE A 26 4.13 42.64 18.78
CA PHE A 26 5.59 42.74 18.74
C PHE A 26 6.09 43.78 17.74
N ASN A 27 5.18 44.54 17.10
CA ASN A 27 5.47 45.52 16.05
C ASN A 27 6.37 44.94 14.95
N LEU A 28 6.02 43.75 14.45
CA LEU A 28 6.77 43.04 13.42
C LEU A 28 6.21 43.36 12.03
N SER A 29 7.10 43.53 11.06
CA SER A 29 6.73 43.67 9.64
C SER A 29 7.39 42.57 8.84
N PHE A 30 6.58 41.65 8.32
CA PHE A 30 7.03 40.50 7.55
C PHE A 30 5.96 40.02 6.56
N PHE A 31 6.37 39.22 5.59
CA PHE A 31 5.48 38.43 4.75
C PHE A 31 6.02 37.01 4.61
N ILE A 32 5.15 36.12 4.15
CA ILE A 32 5.46 34.70 3.95
C ILE A 32 5.22 34.38 2.49
N SER A 33 6.18 33.70 1.86
CA SER A 33 6.08 33.25 0.47
C SER A 33 6.27 31.74 0.34
N ASP A 34 5.79 31.18 -0.76
CA ASP A 34 6.21 29.84 -1.19
C ASP A 34 7.62 29.87 -1.84
N THR A 35 8.06 28.73 -2.36
CA THR A 35 9.36 28.59 -3.06
C THR A 35 9.40 29.27 -4.42
N GLN A 36 8.25 29.66 -4.97
CA GLN A 36 8.13 30.42 -6.23
C GLN A 36 7.99 31.93 -5.97
N GLU A 37 8.23 32.37 -4.74
CA GLU A 37 8.06 33.74 -4.28
C GLU A 37 6.64 34.29 -4.31
N ASN A 38 5.62 33.43 -4.50
CA ASN A 38 4.24 33.88 -4.37
C ASN A 38 3.95 34.19 -2.91
N VAL A 39 3.41 35.37 -2.64
CA VAL A 39 3.01 35.78 -1.29
C VAL A 39 1.81 34.94 -0.83
N LEU A 40 1.98 34.25 0.29
CA LEU A 40 0.96 33.44 0.93
C LEU A 40 0.25 34.21 2.05
N TRP A 41 0.95 35.13 2.71
CA TRP A 41 0.44 35.96 3.79
C TRP A 41 1.29 37.23 3.96
N GLY A 42 0.65 38.35 4.32
CA GLY A 42 1.30 39.65 4.52
C GLY A 42 1.47 40.45 3.23
N ASN A 43 2.12 41.61 3.33
CA ASN A 43 2.37 42.50 2.20
C ASN A 43 3.84 42.43 1.78
N PHE A 44 4.07 42.22 0.48
CA PHE A 44 5.40 42.23 -0.10
C PHE A 44 6.09 43.58 0.12
N ASN A 45 7.39 43.54 0.42
CA ASN A 45 8.22 44.73 0.52
C ASN A 45 9.68 44.39 0.20
N GLU A 46 10.27 45.06 -0.79
CA GLU A 46 11.66 44.85 -1.24
C GLU A 46 12.71 45.24 -0.19
N SER A 47 12.35 46.09 0.77
CA SER A 47 13.27 46.59 1.81
C SER A 47 13.44 45.64 3.01
N TYR A 48 12.94 44.40 2.91
CA TYR A 48 13.05 43.38 3.95
C TYR A 48 14.37 42.62 3.85
N ASN A 49 15.31 42.94 4.76
CA ASN A 49 16.67 42.40 4.71
C ASN A 49 16.84 41.03 5.41
N TYR A 50 15.87 40.58 6.20
CA TYR A 50 15.94 39.30 6.91
C TYR A 50 15.09 38.24 6.24
N HIS A 51 15.67 37.06 6.05
CA HIS A 51 15.10 35.94 5.30
C HIS A 51 15.37 34.62 6.03
N TYR A 52 14.31 33.90 6.39
CA TYR A 52 14.43 32.60 7.05
C TYR A 52 13.61 31.53 6.30
N PRO A 53 14.21 30.38 5.96
CA PRO A 53 13.51 29.31 5.24
C PRO A 53 12.57 28.55 6.18
N ILE A 54 11.38 28.20 5.70
CA ILE A 54 10.48 27.23 6.35
C ILE A 54 10.85 25.86 5.80
N VAL A 55 11.45 25.02 6.64
CA VAL A 55 12.00 23.70 6.25
C VAL A 55 11.29 22.60 7.01
N VAL A 56 10.93 21.52 6.31
CA VAL A 56 10.44 20.26 6.90
C VAL A 56 11.18 19.11 6.21
N ASP A 57 11.79 18.22 6.98
CA ASP A 57 12.55 17.06 6.46
C ASP A 57 13.52 17.43 5.33
N GLU A 58 14.34 18.46 5.58
CA GLU A 58 15.35 19.00 4.66
C GLU A 58 14.80 19.66 3.37
N GLU A 59 13.49 19.67 3.16
CA GLU A 59 12.85 20.40 2.05
C GLU A 59 12.42 21.82 2.46
N ILE A 60 12.81 22.80 1.65
CA ILE A 60 12.34 24.19 1.80
C ILE A 60 10.95 24.28 1.19
N LEU A 61 9.97 24.67 2.01
CA LEU A 61 8.57 24.83 1.58
C LEU A 61 8.19 26.29 1.32
N GLY A 62 9.02 27.24 1.76
CA GLY A 62 8.77 28.67 1.61
C GLY A 62 9.71 29.51 2.48
N TRP A 63 9.43 30.81 2.56
CA TRP A 63 10.29 31.79 3.24
C TRP A 63 9.47 32.74 4.10
N VAL A 64 10.03 33.11 5.25
CA VAL A 64 9.60 34.27 6.04
C VAL A 64 10.57 35.41 5.78
N LYS A 65 10.07 36.54 5.28
CA LYS A 65 10.87 37.71 4.88
C LYS A 65 10.40 38.93 5.66
N GLY A 66 11.30 39.71 6.25
CA GLY A 66 10.90 40.83 7.12
C GLY A 66 11.99 41.85 7.46
N LYS A 67 11.60 42.89 8.20
CA LYS A 67 12.45 44.06 8.51
C LYS A 67 13.46 43.84 9.65
N SER A 68 13.19 42.90 10.56
CA SER A 68 14.02 42.63 11.75
C SER A 68 14.30 41.14 11.88
N ASP A 69 15.45 40.81 12.47
CA ASP A 69 15.85 39.46 12.90
C ASP A 69 14.84 38.76 13.81
N LYS A 70 14.03 39.52 14.58
CA LYS A 70 12.97 39.02 15.46
C LYS A 70 11.95 38.12 14.76
N ILE A 71 11.79 38.26 13.43
CA ILE A 71 10.93 37.38 12.63
C ILE A 71 11.40 35.92 12.63
N ASN A 72 12.64 35.64 13.04
CA ASN A 72 13.14 34.28 13.23
C ASN A 72 12.25 33.51 14.24
N ALA A 73 11.77 34.17 15.29
CA ALA A 73 10.86 33.53 16.25
C ALA A 73 9.55 33.07 15.57
N VAL A 74 9.00 33.90 14.67
CA VAL A 74 7.83 33.55 13.85
C VAL A 74 8.17 32.39 12.90
N CYS A 75 9.35 32.40 12.29
CA CYS A 75 9.80 31.31 11.43
C CYS A 75 9.93 29.98 12.20
N GLN A 76 10.50 29.98 13.40
CA GLN A 76 10.62 28.79 14.24
C GLN A 76 9.25 28.24 14.65
N MET A 77 8.32 29.12 15.04
CA MET A 77 6.93 28.72 15.32
C MET A 77 6.26 28.09 14.09
N LEU A 78 6.40 28.71 12.92
CA LEU A 78 5.84 28.18 11.67
C LEU A 78 6.46 26.83 11.31
N LYS A 79 7.77 26.65 11.47
CA LYS A 79 8.43 25.36 11.28
C LYS A 79 7.82 24.28 12.17
N TYR A 80 7.59 24.58 13.45
CA TYR A 80 6.94 23.65 14.38
C TYR A 80 5.51 23.29 13.91
N ILE A 81 4.69 24.29 13.58
CA ILE A 81 3.30 24.06 13.13
C ILE A 81 3.26 23.25 11.83
N VAL A 82 4.11 23.58 10.86
CA VAL A 82 4.16 22.87 9.56
C VAL A 82 4.67 21.44 9.76
N LYS A 83 5.66 21.22 10.64
CA LYS A 83 6.15 19.88 10.98
C LYS A 83 5.07 19.04 11.66
N GLU A 84 4.31 19.61 12.59
CA GLU A 84 3.18 18.93 13.23
C GLU A 84 2.08 18.55 12.23
N GLU A 85 1.75 19.44 11.30
CA GLU A 85 0.78 19.13 10.23
C GLU A 85 1.29 18.07 9.25
N PHE A 86 2.59 18.04 9.00
CA PHE A 86 3.21 16.98 8.21
C PHE A 86 3.12 15.63 8.92
N ASN A 87 3.55 15.56 10.19
CA ASN A 87 3.51 14.34 11.01
C ASN A 87 2.09 13.79 11.12
N LYS A 88 1.09 14.66 11.33
CA LYS A 88 -0.33 14.26 11.37
C LYS A 88 -0.79 13.60 10.08
N LYS A 89 -0.41 14.14 8.91
CA LYS A 89 -0.78 13.56 7.62
C LYS A 89 -0.07 12.24 7.36
N LEU A 90 1.19 12.13 7.77
CA LEU A 90 1.95 10.89 7.68
C LEU A 90 1.27 9.79 8.50
N LEU A 91 0.99 10.06 9.78
CA LEU A 91 0.26 9.14 10.65
C LEU A 91 -1.13 8.78 10.12
N ALA A 92 -1.86 9.74 9.55
CA ALA A 92 -3.18 9.48 8.96
C ALA A 92 -3.10 8.56 7.75
N ALA A 93 -2.08 8.72 6.89
CA ALA A 93 -1.86 7.84 5.75
C ALA A 93 -1.51 6.41 6.20
N ASP A 94 -0.56 6.26 7.13
CA ASP A 94 -0.17 4.96 7.69
C ASP A 94 -1.36 4.27 8.38
N THR A 95 -2.17 5.05 9.11
CA THR A 95 -3.38 4.53 9.80
C THR A 95 -4.42 4.07 8.80
N LEU A 96 -4.63 4.83 7.71
CA LEU A 96 -5.59 4.46 6.67
C LEU A 96 -5.15 3.18 5.96
N GLU A 97 -3.87 3.04 5.63
CA GLU A 97 -3.32 1.81 5.04
C GLU A 97 -3.56 0.60 5.94
N LYS A 98 -3.31 0.72 7.25
CA LYS A 98 -3.59 -0.34 8.22
C LYS A 98 -5.09 -0.66 8.35
N TYR A 99 -5.94 0.37 8.29
CA TYR A 99 -7.38 0.18 8.33
C TYR A 99 -7.89 -0.57 7.10
N GLU A 100 -7.42 -0.22 5.90
CA GLU A 100 -7.75 -0.91 4.65
C GLU A 100 -7.32 -2.38 4.69
N GLU A 101 -6.13 -2.69 5.21
CA GLU A 101 -5.63 -4.05 5.42
C GLU A 101 -6.56 -4.86 6.35
N ILE A 102 -6.91 -4.31 7.52
CA ILE A 102 -7.79 -4.98 8.49
C ILE A 102 -9.21 -5.16 7.93
N TYR A 103 -9.74 -4.14 7.26
CA TYR A 103 -11.07 -4.18 6.68
C TYR A 103 -11.17 -5.27 5.61
N PHE A 104 -10.14 -5.41 4.77
CA PHE A 104 -10.05 -6.47 3.77
C PHE A 104 -10.12 -7.86 4.42
N LEU A 105 -9.31 -8.12 5.45
CA LEU A 105 -9.29 -9.40 6.16
C LEU A 105 -10.64 -9.72 6.81
N SER A 106 -11.22 -8.75 7.53
CA SER A 106 -12.51 -8.91 8.20
C SER A 106 -13.64 -9.17 7.20
N SER A 107 -13.67 -8.42 6.10
CA SER A 107 -14.65 -8.57 5.01
C SER A 107 -14.60 -9.97 4.39
N ILE A 108 -13.40 -10.49 4.14
CA ILE A 108 -13.21 -11.84 3.60
C ILE A 108 -13.61 -12.90 4.62
N SER A 109 -13.15 -12.79 5.86
CA SER A 109 -13.51 -13.73 6.92
C SER A 109 -15.03 -13.83 7.09
N HIS A 110 -15.72 -12.70 7.07
CA HIS A 110 -17.19 -12.65 7.16
C HIS A 110 -17.90 -13.28 5.94
N LYS A 111 -17.33 -13.15 4.74
CA LYS A 111 -17.86 -13.81 3.53
C LYS A 111 -17.66 -15.32 3.60
N LEU A 112 -16.47 -15.77 4.01
CA LEU A 112 -16.14 -17.19 4.13
C LEU A 112 -16.93 -17.88 5.25
N SER A 113 -17.20 -17.20 6.37
CA SER A 113 -17.99 -17.77 7.47
C SER A 113 -19.45 -18.06 7.10
N LYS A 114 -19.94 -17.51 5.98
CA LYS A 114 -21.29 -17.77 5.46
C LYS A 114 -21.34 -18.93 4.46
N CYS A 115 -20.18 -19.41 4.02
CA CYS A 115 -20.12 -20.55 3.11
C CYS A 115 -20.44 -21.83 3.87
N LEU A 116 -21.37 -22.62 3.32
CA LEU A 116 -21.74 -23.93 3.82
C LEU A 116 -21.22 -25.05 2.93
N THR A 117 -20.77 -24.72 1.72
CA THR A 117 -20.25 -25.69 0.74
C THR A 117 -18.85 -25.32 0.26
N PHE A 118 -18.14 -26.33 -0.21
CA PHE A 118 -16.82 -26.17 -0.80
C PHE A 118 -16.88 -25.26 -2.05
N GLU A 119 -17.91 -25.42 -2.88
CA GLU A 119 -18.12 -24.61 -4.09
C GLU A 119 -18.29 -23.13 -3.78
N GLU A 120 -18.97 -22.78 -2.69
CA GLU A 120 -19.14 -21.40 -2.24
C GLU A 120 -17.81 -20.79 -1.79
N ILE A 121 -17.02 -21.52 -0.99
CA ILE A 121 -15.68 -21.09 -0.55
C ILE A 121 -14.80 -20.80 -1.77
N MET A 122 -14.74 -21.76 -2.70
CA MET A 122 -13.93 -21.67 -3.92
C MET A 122 -14.32 -20.48 -4.79
N LYS A 123 -15.63 -20.22 -4.91
CA LYS A 123 -16.14 -19.07 -5.65
C LYS A 123 -15.73 -17.76 -4.99
N ILE A 124 -15.83 -17.64 -3.66
CA ILE A 124 -15.43 -16.42 -2.94
C ILE A 124 -13.93 -16.19 -3.07
N ILE A 125 -13.10 -17.21 -2.78
CA ILE A 125 -11.64 -17.11 -2.90
C ILE A 125 -11.25 -16.68 -4.32
N THR A 126 -11.86 -17.28 -5.34
CA THR A 126 -11.61 -16.92 -6.75
C THR A 126 -11.99 -15.46 -7.04
N VAL A 127 -13.18 -15.03 -6.61
CA VAL A 127 -13.67 -13.66 -6.86
C VAL A 127 -12.78 -12.64 -6.18
N GLU A 128 -12.40 -12.85 -4.92
CA GLU A 128 -11.55 -11.92 -4.18
C GLU A 128 -10.10 -11.93 -4.71
N THR A 129 -9.60 -13.10 -5.11
CA THR A 129 -8.29 -13.23 -5.77
C THR A 129 -8.24 -12.43 -7.07
N ASN A 130 -9.27 -12.50 -7.92
CA ASN A 130 -9.32 -11.75 -9.18
C ASN A 130 -9.45 -10.24 -8.98
N LYS A 131 -10.02 -9.79 -7.86
CA LYS A 131 -10.05 -8.35 -7.50
C LYS A 131 -8.67 -7.87 -7.04
N LEU A 132 -7.96 -8.70 -6.29
CA LEU A 132 -6.64 -8.38 -5.75
C LEU A 132 -5.54 -8.44 -6.83
N LEU A 133 -5.63 -9.44 -7.69
CA LEU A 133 -4.66 -9.76 -8.73
C LEU A 133 -5.39 -9.61 -10.07
N GLU A 134 -5.34 -8.40 -10.63
CA GLU A 134 -5.91 -8.10 -11.93
C GLU A 134 -5.45 -9.15 -12.96
N SER A 135 -6.43 -9.80 -13.58
CA SER A 135 -6.29 -10.61 -14.79
C SER A 135 -5.34 -11.80 -14.67
N SER A 136 -5.81 -12.98 -14.26
CA SER A 136 -5.06 -14.24 -14.42
C SER A 136 -5.89 -15.46 -14.10
N LYS A 137 -5.63 -16.59 -14.78
CA LYS A 137 -6.33 -17.84 -14.51
C LYS A 137 -5.96 -18.31 -13.10
N VAL A 138 -6.98 -18.51 -12.27
CA VAL A 138 -6.83 -19.02 -10.91
C VAL A 138 -6.97 -20.55 -10.94
N TYR A 139 -6.02 -21.25 -10.33
CA TYR A 139 -6.09 -22.70 -10.14
C TYR A 139 -5.94 -23.03 -8.67
N ILE A 140 -6.79 -23.91 -8.20
CA ILE A 140 -6.70 -24.47 -6.86
C ILE A 140 -6.35 -25.95 -6.99
N LYS A 141 -5.38 -26.38 -6.20
CA LYS A 141 -4.93 -27.76 -6.11
C LYS A 141 -5.05 -28.24 -4.68
N LEU A 142 -5.76 -29.33 -4.44
CA LEU A 142 -5.87 -29.93 -3.10
C LEU A 142 -5.12 -31.25 -3.04
N LEU A 143 -4.56 -31.52 -1.86
CA LEU A 143 -3.92 -32.79 -1.56
C LEU A 143 -4.99 -33.87 -1.42
N ASN A 144 -4.82 -34.98 -2.12
CA ASN A 144 -5.66 -36.16 -1.97
C ASN A 144 -5.04 -37.17 -0.99
N ASP A 145 -5.79 -38.22 -0.65
CA ASP A 145 -5.37 -39.27 0.29
C ASP A 145 -4.09 -40.03 -0.14
N LYS A 146 -3.69 -39.90 -1.41
CA LYS A 146 -2.48 -40.51 -1.97
C LYS A 146 -1.26 -39.58 -1.93
N GLY A 147 -1.42 -38.36 -1.43
CA GLY A 147 -0.37 -37.33 -1.42
C GLY A 147 -0.17 -36.63 -2.77
N GLU A 148 -1.13 -36.75 -3.70
CA GLU A 148 -1.08 -36.09 -5.00
C GLU A 148 -1.95 -34.83 -5.02
N LEU A 149 -1.64 -33.88 -5.91
CA LEU A 149 -2.39 -32.63 -6.07
C LEU A 149 -3.47 -32.75 -7.15
N ASP A 150 -4.73 -32.81 -6.73
CA ASP A 150 -5.90 -32.77 -7.61
C ASP A 150 -6.23 -31.33 -8.01
N ILE A 151 -6.50 -31.07 -9.30
CA ILE A 151 -6.81 -29.74 -9.80
C ILE A 151 -8.32 -29.50 -9.76
N PHE A 152 -8.73 -28.38 -9.16
CA PHE A 152 -10.12 -27.93 -9.07
C PHE A 152 -10.35 -26.69 -9.94
N SER A 153 -11.51 -26.65 -10.58
CA SER A 153 -12.01 -25.48 -11.32
C SER A 153 -12.50 -24.38 -10.38
N LEU A 154 -12.73 -23.19 -10.95
CA LEU A 154 -13.28 -22.01 -10.28
C LEU A 154 -14.67 -22.23 -9.64
N ILE A 155 -15.37 -23.30 -10.03
CA ILE A 155 -16.69 -23.71 -9.51
C ILE A 155 -16.62 -24.96 -8.62
N GLY A 156 -15.43 -25.36 -8.17
CA GLY A 156 -15.23 -26.51 -7.27
C GLY A 156 -15.27 -27.89 -7.96
N LYS A 157 -15.46 -27.98 -9.28
CA LYS A 157 -15.40 -29.26 -10.00
C LYS A 157 -13.95 -29.71 -10.22
N LYS A 158 -13.64 -30.96 -9.92
CA LYS A 158 -12.34 -31.60 -10.20
C LYS A 158 -12.14 -31.72 -11.72
N LEU A 159 -11.02 -31.19 -12.22
CA LEU A 159 -10.71 -31.10 -13.66
C LEU A 159 -9.81 -32.25 -14.16
N SER A 160 -8.89 -32.76 -13.34
CA SER A 160 -7.99 -33.85 -13.72
C SER A 160 -7.39 -34.57 -12.50
N LYS A 161 -6.88 -35.80 -12.70
CA LYS A 161 -5.92 -36.45 -11.79
C LYS A 161 -4.53 -35.86 -12.02
N GLY A 162 -3.82 -35.57 -10.93
CA GLY A 162 -2.71 -34.63 -10.89
C GLY A 162 -1.53 -34.88 -11.84
N GLN A 163 -0.99 -33.77 -12.38
CA GLN A 163 0.42 -33.64 -12.79
C GLN A 163 1.10 -32.55 -11.93
N GLY A 164 0.89 -32.60 -10.61
CA GLY A 164 1.64 -31.79 -9.66
C GLY A 164 2.68 -32.67 -9.01
N THR A 165 3.92 -32.65 -9.50
CA THR A 165 5.02 -33.29 -8.76
C THR A 165 5.41 -32.40 -7.58
N ILE A 166 5.97 -33.03 -6.55
CA ILE A 166 6.64 -32.37 -5.42
C ILE A 166 7.70 -31.36 -5.95
N GLU A 167 8.31 -31.63 -7.10
CA GLU A 167 9.35 -30.79 -7.70
C GLU A 167 8.81 -29.53 -8.39
N SER A 168 7.50 -29.41 -8.58
CA SER A 168 6.89 -28.22 -9.16
C SER A 168 6.87 -27.03 -8.19
N ILE A 169 6.71 -25.81 -8.70
CA ILE A 169 6.51 -24.60 -7.87
C ILE A 169 5.34 -24.80 -6.88
N SER A 170 4.23 -25.39 -7.34
CA SER A 170 3.10 -25.77 -6.48
C SER A 170 3.49 -26.77 -5.40
N GLY A 171 4.35 -27.74 -5.72
CA GLY A 171 4.84 -28.74 -4.76
C GLY A 171 5.78 -28.12 -3.72
N TYR A 172 6.62 -27.18 -4.12
CA TYR A 172 7.48 -26.43 -3.20
C TYR A 172 6.65 -25.66 -2.18
N VAL A 173 5.70 -24.83 -2.64
CA VAL A 173 4.78 -24.06 -1.77
C VAL A 173 3.99 -24.98 -0.84
N LEU A 174 3.54 -26.14 -1.33
CA LEU A 174 2.84 -27.13 -0.51
C LEU A 174 3.72 -27.61 0.67
N ARG A 175 5.01 -27.92 0.42
CA ARG A 175 5.93 -28.44 1.43
C ARG A 175 6.44 -27.36 2.39
N SER A 176 6.81 -26.21 1.86
CA SER A 176 7.31 -25.10 2.67
C SER A 176 6.20 -24.50 3.51
N GLY A 177 4.95 -24.52 3.01
CA GLY A 177 3.86 -23.75 3.61
C GLY A 177 4.06 -22.24 3.45
N GLU A 178 4.96 -21.82 2.55
CA GLU A 178 5.32 -20.42 2.30
C GLU A 178 4.92 -20.03 0.89
N ALA A 179 4.25 -18.89 0.76
CA ALA A 179 3.81 -18.37 -0.53
C ALA A 179 5.00 -17.82 -1.35
N GLU A 180 4.91 -17.90 -2.68
CA GLU A 180 6.01 -17.54 -3.59
C GLU A 180 5.52 -16.78 -4.83
N ILE A 181 6.31 -15.78 -5.23
CA ILE A 181 6.18 -15.06 -6.50
C ILE A 181 7.24 -15.58 -7.48
N VAL A 182 6.82 -15.90 -8.69
CA VAL A 182 7.71 -16.23 -9.81
C VAL A 182 7.32 -15.33 -10.99
N ASN A 183 8.02 -14.20 -11.13
CA ASN A 183 7.72 -13.20 -12.16
C ASN A 183 8.15 -13.62 -13.57
N ASP A 184 9.05 -14.59 -13.70
CA ASP A 184 9.40 -15.24 -14.96
C ASP A 184 9.54 -16.75 -14.74
N VAL A 185 8.52 -17.50 -15.13
CA VAL A 185 8.50 -18.96 -14.95
C VAL A 185 9.42 -19.69 -15.91
N GLN A 186 9.80 -19.07 -17.04
CA GLN A 186 10.68 -19.71 -18.02
C GLN A 186 12.12 -19.83 -17.50
N GLN A 187 12.48 -19.02 -16.51
CA GLN A 187 13.77 -19.08 -15.82
C GLN A 187 13.76 -19.98 -14.57
N ASP A 188 12.61 -20.56 -14.21
CA ASP A 188 12.48 -21.41 -13.02
C ASP A 188 12.50 -22.89 -13.41
N TYR A 189 13.50 -23.63 -12.94
CA TYR A 189 13.66 -25.07 -13.22
C TYR A 189 12.50 -25.93 -12.69
N ARG A 190 11.72 -25.42 -11.73
CA ARG A 190 10.53 -26.08 -11.15
C ARG A 190 9.28 -25.83 -12.00
N TYR A 191 9.38 -25.01 -13.05
CA TYR A 191 8.27 -24.74 -13.94
C TYR A 191 7.97 -25.97 -14.80
N ILE A 192 6.75 -26.48 -14.63
CA ILE A 192 6.19 -27.52 -15.48
C ILE A 192 5.24 -26.83 -16.44
N PRO A 193 5.53 -26.81 -17.76
CA PRO A 193 4.67 -26.18 -18.75
C PRO A 193 3.25 -26.73 -18.66
N LEU A 194 2.29 -25.81 -18.51
CA LEU A 194 0.87 -26.12 -18.65
C LEU A 194 0.47 -25.92 -20.11
N ALA A 195 -0.74 -26.35 -20.47
CA ALA A 195 -1.30 -26.08 -21.80
C ALA A 195 -1.45 -24.57 -22.13
N ASP A 196 -1.28 -23.70 -21.13
CA ASP A 196 -1.36 -22.25 -21.24
C ASP A 196 0.04 -21.62 -21.22
N ASP A 197 0.29 -20.63 -22.08
CA ASP A 197 1.52 -19.83 -22.20
C ASP A 197 1.77 -18.98 -20.94
N THR A 198 2.09 -19.62 -19.82
CA THR A 198 2.34 -18.96 -18.54
C THR A 198 3.70 -18.29 -18.55
N LYS A 199 3.75 -17.01 -18.15
CA LYS A 199 4.99 -16.22 -18.02
C LYS A 199 5.28 -15.81 -16.60
N SER A 200 4.26 -15.49 -15.81
CA SER A 200 4.42 -15.24 -14.38
C SER A 200 3.39 -15.99 -13.55
N LEU A 201 3.73 -16.27 -12.29
CA LEU A 201 2.81 -16.86 -11.34
C LEU A 201 3.02 -16.34 -9.92
N ILE A 202 1.95 -16.39 -9.15
CA ILE A 202 1.97 -16.24 -7.70
C ILE A 202 1.23 -17.44 -7.09
N CYS A 203 1.85 -18.08 -6.11
CA CYS A 203 1.31 -19.30 -5.50
C CYS A 203 1.32 -19.18 -3.99
N ALA A 204 0.20 -19.53 -3.36
CA ALA A 204 0.04 -19.50 -1.92
C ALA A 204 -0.50 -20.85 -1.40
N PRO A 205 -0.11 -21.26 -0.19
CA PRO A 205 -0.64 -22.46 0.44
C PRO A 205 -2.10 -22.23 0.85
N LEU A 206 -2.90 -23.30 0.78
CA LEU A 206 -4.21 -23.35 1.42
C LEU A 206 -4.06 -24.06 2.75
N LYS A 207 -4.32 -23.34 3.84
CA LYS A 207 -4.12 -23.86 5.20
C LYS A 207 -5.44 -24.08 5.92
N VAL A 208 -5.50 -25.14 6.72
CA VAL A 208 -6.53 -25.36 7.73
C VAL A 208 -5.80 -25.59 9.03
N GLN A 209 -6.03 -24.71 10.01
CA GLN A 209 -5.25 -24.66 11.24
C GLN A 209 -3.75 -24.56 10.93
N ASN A 210 -2.95 -25.58 11.27
CA ASN A 210 -1.51 -25.60 11.04
C ASN A 210 -1.10 -26.58 9.93
N GLN A 211 -2.05 -27.04 9.11
CA GLN A 211 -1.82 -28.01 8.05
C GLN A 211 -2.08 -27.40 6.67
N THR A 212 -1.11 -27.53 5.77
CA THR A 212 -1.31 -27.20 4.35
C THR A 212 -2.08 -28.32 3.67
N ILE A 213 -3.29 -28.02 3.21
CA ILE A 213 -4.20 -28.98 2.54
C ILE A 213 -4.14 -28.87 1.02
N GLY A 214 -3.44 -27.87 0.49
CA GLY A 214 -3.36 -27.61 -0.92
C GLY A 214 -2.63 -26.31 -1.23
N VAL A 215 -2.74 -25.86 -2.47
CA VAL A 215 -2.22 -24.58 -2.93
C VAL A 215 -3.22 -23.91 -3.86
N ILE A 216 -3.24 -22.59 -3.85
CA ILE A 216 -3.83 -21.78 -4.90
C ILE A 216 -2.71 -21.14 -5.69
N LYS A 217 -2.93 -20.97 -6.99
CA LYS A 217 -2.02 -20.20 -7.84
C LYS A 217 -2.79 -19.36 -8.83
N VAL A 218 -2.19 -18.23 -9.16
CA VAL A 218 -2.67 -17.30 -10.17
C VAL A 218 -1.57 -17.22 -11.22
N ILE A 219 -1.94 -17.47 -12.48
CA ILE A 219 -1.01 -17.49 -13.62
C ILE A 219 -1.35 -16.41 -14.63
N HIS A 220 -0.33 -15.68 -15.09
CA HIS A 220 -0.47 -14.71 -16.17
C HIS A 220 0.29 -15.18 -17.40
N ASN A 221 -0.26 -14.87 -18.57
CA ASN A 221 0.39 -15.08 -19.87
C ASN A 221 1.34 -13.95 -20.29
N GLU A 222 1.52 -12.96 -19.43
CA GLU A 222 2.41 -11.82 -19.62
C GLU A 222 3.35 -11.74 -18.43
N SER A 223 4.47 -11.05 -18.59
CA SER A 223 5.42 -10.81 -17.51
C SER A 223 4.86 -9.77 -16.54
N VAL A 224 3.91 -10.18 -15.70
CA VAL A 224 3.40 -9.33 -14.61
C VAL A 224 4.36 -9.37 -13.43
N LYS A 225 4.71 -8.20 -12.93
CA LYS A 225 5.54 -8.03 -11.73
C LYS A 225 4.66 -8.03 -10.48
N TYR A 226 4.44 -9.19 -9.89
CA TYR A 226 3.84 -9.29 -8.56
C TYR A 226 4.78 -8.70 -7.50
N THR A 227 4.19 -8.05 -6.49
CA THR A 227 4.91 -7.39 -5.38
C THR A 227 4.73 -8.16 -4.08
N SER A 228 5.65 -7.95 -3.12
CA SER A 228 5.53 -8.52 -1.78
C SER A 228 4.23 -8.13 -1.07
N GLU A 229 3.74 -6.93 -1.31
CA GLU A 229 2.45 -6.45 -0.80
C GLU A 229 1.28 -7.28 -1.34
N LYS A 230 1.24 -7.54 -2.66
CA LYS A 230 0.24 -8.41 -3.27
C LYS A 230 0.33 -9.85 -2.75
N LEU A 231 1.55 -10.36 -2.53
CA LEU A 231 1.77 -11.68 -1.93
C LEU A 231 1.24 -11.76 -0.51
N LYS A 232 1.44 -10.72 0.30
CA LYS A 232 0.96 -10.67 1.68
C LYS A 232 -0.56 -10.74 1.73
N LEU A 233 -1.25 -9.92 0.93
CA LEU A 233 -2.72 -9.92 0.85
C LEU A 233 -3.26 -11.25 0.29
N PHE A 234 -2.59 -11.81 -0.72
CA PHE A 234 -2.97 -13.11 -1.30
C PHE A 234 -2.78 -14.27 -0.33
N THR A 235 -1.71 -14.25 0.47
CA THR A 235 -1.46 -15.24 1.52
C THR A 235 -2.51 -15.15 2.62
N ALA A 236 -2.89 -13.94 3.02
CA ALA A 236 -3.91 -13.75 4.05
C ALA A 236 -5.32 -14.17 3.60
N LEU A 237 -5.59 -14.17 2.29
CA LEU A 237 -6.81 -14.72 1.68
C LEU A 237 -6.91 -16.25 1.76
N THR A 238 -5.78 -16.94 1.93
CA THR A 238 -5.61 -18.38 1.67
C THR A 238 -5.12 -19.15 2.88
N SER A 239 -4.83 -18.44 3.98
CA SER A 239 -4.38 -18.98 5.27
C SER A 239 -5.51 -19.21 6.24
#